data_AF-A0A7C5NVU0-F1
#
_entry.id   AF-A0A7C5NVU0-F1
#
_cell.length_a   1.000
_cell.length_b   1.000
_cell.length_c   1.000
_cell.angle_alpha   90.00
_cell.angle_beta   90.00
_cell.angle_gamma   90.00
#
_symmetry.space_group_name_H-M   'P 1'
#
loop_
_entity.id
_entity.type
_entity.pdbx_description
1 polymer ?
#
loop_
_entity_poly.entity_id
_entity_poly.type
_entity_poly.pdbx_seq_one_letter_code
_entity_poly.pdbx_strand_id
1 'polypeptide(L)'
;MSIMDLGDELRLSRRLTFASAMVFMASKVMVLLLFCIGFFIALLKFSELPGRVELTGKDTPKVGLDGRFHGKPHYLTTIAPFNARVKSELAPAIAHSVGGELTPSLEKSLGSVDNPGWFEPAGCRPPSDDYERVQVGEWTLNRRTLEMLTHAAKLYDGPIDILGASILRGSYLSEEDGANAIYYGGGVVDIKVTESGSNRVLYREIDRLIRALRVAGFGAWFREGEDGESPYIHAVAIGDRELSPIAQEELSGKYGYFRGYEGIRDSEPQHDSLGGPLICSWMVEEGFRASEGAHISISQPRSGDWRERLRDVAQSMITSSPSETVAFAKQLGFKGNGNEDPSNMCGPLSAAILRDAGLLPSSIGPVTDLKRYWLADPLTNGRPWALFPMDVYDLYHFDESIAKFDFTAWPLYPGDFVYAYSGRGEFSHMFVVTEVDERGRAYTVTNQKMPDGSFLVANVLLYDPTSPVAGAFRNVWTSNLAIGRTGLGGFDVLRRKGVGLSQGSAFAYTIMPGDTLDRIADHFNTSVTAILSKNMISDPRHLTVGQTIVVPVNLD
;
A
#
# COMPACT_ATOMS: atom_id res chain seq x y z
N MET A 1 -6.13 31.55 64.82
CA MET A 1 -6.69 30.25 65.28
C MET A 1 -7.16 29.52 64.03
N SER A 2 -6.93 28.21 63.93
CA SER A 2 -6.76 27.52 62.63
C SER A 2 -8.04 27.30 61.81
N ILE A 3 -7.88 27.18 60.49
CA ILE A 3 -8.87 26.61 59.57
C ILE A 3 -8.54 25.11 59.39
N MET A 4 -9.34 24.27 60.03
CA MET A 4 -9.44 22.79 59.94
C MET A 4 -10.87 22.47 60.44
N ASP A 5 -11.65 21.51 59.94
CA ASP A 5 -11.43 20.49 58.92
C ASP A 5 -12.79 20.16 58.27
N LEU A 6 -12.86 20.00 56.95
CA LEU A 6 -14.05 19.53 56.22
C LEU A 6 -13.68 18.50 55.13
N GLY A 7 -12.46 17.94 55.18
CA GLY A 7 -11.93 17.05 54.14
C GLY A 7 -12.24 15.56 54.35
N ASP A 8 -12.43 15.14 55.60
CA ASP A 8 -12.39 13.70 55.95
C ASP A 8 -13.76 12.99 55.94
N GLU A 9 -14.90 13.66 56.15
CA GLU A 9 -16.22 13.01 56.03
C GLU A 9 -16.53 12.54 54.60
N LEU A 10 -16.09 13.29 53.58
CA LEU A 10 -16.26 12.95 52.16
C LEU A 10 -15.37 11.78 51.71
N ARG A 11 -14.35 11.41 52.48
CA ARG A 11 -13.46 10.27 52.19
C ARG A 11 -13.97 8.95 52.76
N LEU A 12 -14.78 8.97 53.82
CA LEU A 12 -15.33 7.75 54.42
C LEU A 12 -16.47 7.16 53.58
N SER A 13 -17.40 8.00 53.09
CA SER A 13 -18.56 7.53 52.30
C SER A 13 -18.18 6.90 50.94
N ARG A 14 -17.12 7.39 50.31
CA ARG A 14 -16.56 6.82 49.05
C ARG A 14 -15.84 5.49 49.24
N ARG A 15 -15.36 5.16 50.45
CA ARG A 15 -14.71 3.85 50.73
C ARG A 15 -15.73 2.73 50.95
N LEU A 16 -16.87 3.00 51.61
CA LEU A 16 -17.93 1.99 51.79
C LEU A 16 -18.66 1.62 50.48
N THR A 17 -18.76 2.53 49.52
CA THR A 17 -19.37 2.25 48.21
C THR A 17 -18.48 1.38 47.31
N PHE A 18 -17.15 1.54 47.36
CA PHE A 18 -16.22 0.73 46.56
C PHE A 18 -16.13 -0.74 47.04
N ALA A 19 -16.12 -0.98 48.35
CA ALA A 19 -16.04 -2.34 48.90
C ALA A 19 -17.24 -3.21 48.49
N SER A 20 -18.45 -2.65 48.55
CA SER A 20 -19.69 -3.35 48.16
C SER A 20 -19.74 -3.65 46.64
N ALA A 21 -19.17 -2.78 45.80
CA ALA A 21 -19.11 -3.00 44.36
C ALA A 21 -18.14 -4.14 43.97
N MET A 22 -16.98 -4.25 44.64
CA MET A 22 -16.02 -5.32 44.39
C MET A 22 -16.57 -6.72 44.73
N VAL A 23 -17.29 -6.86 45.85
CA VAL A 23 -17.93 -8.14 46.24
C VAL A 23 -19.01 -8.55 45.22
N PHE A 24 -19.75 -7.59 44.66
CA PHE A 24 -20.75 -7.86 43.61
C PHE A 24 -20.12 -8.24 42.26
N MET A 25 -18.97 -7.67 41.89
CA MET A 25 -18.23 -8.08 40.69
C MET A 25 -17.65 -9.49 40.84
N ALA A 26 -17.02 -9.81 41.98
CA ALA A 26 -16.39 -11.11 42.21
C ALA A 26 -17.40 -12.28 42.06
N SER A 27 -18.62 -12.13 42.62
CA SER A 27 -19.68 -13.12 42.47
C SER A 27 -20.15 -13.29 41.02
N LYS A 28 -20.23 -12.22 40.23
CA LYS A 28 -20.64 -12.31 38.81
C LYS A 28 -19.57 -12.97 37.94
N VAL A 29 -18.28 -12.68 38.18
CA VAL A 29 -17.17 -13.32 37.45
C VAL A 29 -17.11 -14.82 37.75
N MET A 30 -17.33 -15.25 39.00
CA MET A 30 -17.34 -16.66 39.37
C MET A 30 -18.50 -17.44 38.73
N VAL A 31 -19.69 -16.83 38.60
CA VAL A 31 -20.83 -17.43 37.88
C VAL A 31 -20.54 -17.56 36.38
N LEU A 32 -19.88 -16.58 35.76
CA LEU A 32 -19.50 -16.64 34.35
C LEU A 32 -18.47 -17.76 34.08
N LEU A 33 -17.46 -17.90 34.95
CA LEU A 33 -16.45 -18.97 34.87
C LEU A 33 -17.07 -20.37 34.98
N LEU A 34 -18.04 -20.56 35.88
CA LEU A 34 -18.79 -21.82 36.00
C LEU A 34 -19.61 -22.14 34.74
N PHE A 35 -20.22 -21.13 34.09
CA PHE A 35 -20.91 -21.30 32.82
C PHE A 35 -19.95 -21.68 31.67
N CYS A 36 -18.79 -21.03 31.57
CA CYS A 36 -17.79 -21.35 30.55
C CYS A 36 -17.23 -22.78 30.70
N ILE A 37 -16.96 -23.22 31.93
CA ILE A 37 -16.51 -24.60 32.20
C ILE A 37 -17.61 -25.62 31.84
N GLY A 38 -18.87 -25.33 32.18
CA GLY A 38 -20.02 -26.17 31.79
C GLY A 38 -20.17 -26.30 30.26
N PHE A 39 -20.00 -25.20 29.52
CA PHE A 39 -20.08 -25.19 28.05
C PHE A 39 -18.93 -25.97 27.41
N PHE A 40 -17.71 -25.89 27.96
CA PHE A 40 -16.55 -26.65 27.47
C PHE A 40 -16.70 -28.16 27.68
N ILE A 41 -17.30 -28.59 28.80
CA ILE A 41 -17.62 -30.01 29.08
C ILE A 41 -18.74 -30.53 28.15
N ALA A 42 -19.67 -29.67 27.72
CA ALA A 42 -20.69 -30.04 26.73
C ALA A 42 -20.09 -30.25 25.32
N LEU A 43 -19.15 -29.39 24.90
CA LEU A 43 -18.45 -29.53 23.61
C LEU A 43 -17.59 -30.80 23.54
N LEU A 44 -16.91 -31.16 24.63
CA LEU A 44 -16.11 -32.40 24.72
C LEU A 44 -16.94 -33.70 24.72
N LYS A 45 -18.27 -33.64 24.71
CA LYS A 45 -19.17 -34.80 24.59
C LYS A 45 -19.81 -34.98 23.22
N PHE A 46 -19.51 -34.11 22.24
CA PHE A 46 -20.10 -34.17 20.90
C PHE A 46 -19.14 -34.66 19.79
N SER A 47 -17.94 -35.11 20.14
CA SER A 47 -16.89 -35.53 19.19
C SER A 47 -16.63 -37.04 19.13
N GLU A 48 -17.67 -37.87 19.30
CA GLU A 48 -17.61 -39.31 18.99
C GLU A 48 -18.62 -39.68 17.90
N LEU A 49 -18.15 -39.68 16.64
CA LEU A 49 -18.60 -40.55 15.54
C LEU A 49 -17.72 -40.25 14.31
N PRO A 50 -17.11 -41.27 13.70
CA PRO A 50 -17.27 -41.38 12.24
C PRO A 50 -17.60 -42.81 11.80
N GLY A 51 -18.67 -42.94 11.02
CA GLY A 51 -18.96 -44.15 10.25
C GLY A 51 -17.96 -44.31 9.10
N ARG A 52 -17.43 -45.53 8.95
CA ARG A 52 -16.43 -45.91 7.95
C ARG A 52 -17.13 -46.57 6.76
N VAL A 53 -16.83 -46.15 5.53
CA VAL A 53 -17.12 -46.93 4.32
C VAL A 53 -15.80 -47.19 3.59
N GLU A 54 -15.60 -48.42 3.15
CA GLU A 54 -14.32 -48.95 2.69
C GLU A 54 -14.06 -48.65 1.21
N LEU A 55 -12.77 -48.43 0.88
CA LEU A 55 -12.24 -48.63 -0.47
C LEU A 55 -11.38 -49.89 -0.46
N THR A 56 -11.71 -50.87 -1.30
CA THR A 56 -11.14 -52.21 -1.28
C THR A 56 -10.12 -52.45 -2.38
N GLY A 57 -8.84 -52.57 -1.98
CA GLY A 57 -7.77 -53.27 -2.72
C GLY A 57 -7.30 -52.67 -4.07
N LYS A 58 -6.17 -53.14 -4.63
CA LYS A 58 -5.04 -53.86 -4.02
C LYS A 58 -3.85 -53.86 -5.01
N ASP A 59 -2.65 -54.03 -4.45
CA ASP A 59 -1.43 -54.56 -5.08
C ASP A 59 -0.73 -53.75 -6.21
N THR A 60 0.54 -53.42 -5.95
CA THR A 60 1.57 -53.04 -6.94
C THR A 60 2.19 -54.31 -7.56
N PRO A 61 3.02 -54.18 -8.61
CA PRO A 61 4.39 -54.66 -8.41
C PRO A 61 5.51 -53.83 -9.08
N LYS A 62 6.74 -54.15 -8.68
CA LYS A 62 8.01 -53.55 -9.10
C LYS A 62 8.60 -54.16 -10.38
N VAL A 63 9.62 -53.46 -10.91
CA VAL A 63 10.60 -53.86 -11.94
C VAL A 63 11.17 -55.28 -11.72
N GLY A 64 11.35 -56.04 -12.81
CA GLY A 64 12.08 -57.32 -12.87
C GLY A 64 12.36 -57.77 -14.30
N LEU A 65 13.56 -58.31 -14.55
CA LEU A 65 14.16 -58.63 -15.87
C LEU A 65 13.68 -59.93 -16.54
N ASP A 66 14.11 -60.07 -17.81
CA ASP A 66 14.24 -61.28 -18.65
C ASP A 66 13.02 -61.90 -19.35
N GLY A 67 13.19 -62.17 -20.67
CA GLY A 67 12.25 -62.94 -21.50
C GLY A 67 12.29 -62.60 -23.00
N ARG A 68 13.12 -63.30 -23.80
CA ARG A 68 13.12 -63.18 -25.27
C ARG A 68 11.95 -63.98 -25.88
N PHE A 69 11.26 -63.47 -26.91
CA PHE A 69 11.36 -63.95 -28.31
C PHE A 69 10.26 -63.46 -29.28
N HIS A 70 10.69 -63.22 -30.53
CA HIS A 70 10.00 -63.18 -31.84
C HIS A 70 8.51 -62.81 -32.03
N GLY A 71 8.27 -61.87 -32.96
CA GLY A 71 6.95 -61.63 -33.59
C GLY A 71 6.92 -60.47 -34.61
N LYS A 72 7.38 -60.69 -35.85
CA LYS A 72 7.13 -59.86 -37.05
C LYS A 72 6.32 -60.69 -38.06
N PRO A 73 5.74 -60.14 -39.15
CA PRO A 73 5.30 -58.76 -39.44
C PRO A 73 3.86 -58.70 -40.01
N HIS A 74 3.35 -57.50 -40.34
CA HIS A 74 2.43 -57.32 -41.49
C HIS A 74 2.78 -56.05 -42.29
N TYR A 75 2.36 -56.00 -43.55
CA TYR A 75 2.91 -55.15 -44.62
C TYR A 75 1.77 -54.52 -45.45
N LEU A 76 2.15 -53.59 -46.36
CA LEU A 76 1.41 -52.92 -47.48
C LEU A 76 1.03 -51.45 -47.18
N THR A 77 1.71 -50.41 -47.70
CA THR A 77 1.79 -49.87 -49.10
C THR A 77 0.44 -49.43 -49.66
N THR A 78 0.25 -48.18 -50.11
CA THR A 78 0.72 -47.63 -51.42
C THR A 78 0.89 -46.10 -51.41
N ILE A 79 2.02 -45.51 -51.85
CA ILE A 79 2.43 -45.07 -53.22
C ILE A 79 1.86 -43.70 -53.67
N ALA A 80 2.78 -42.76 -53.97
CA ALA A 80 2.56 -41.46 -54.66
C ALA A 80 2.85 -41.58 -56.17
N PRO A 81 2.59 -40.54 -57.01
CA PRO A 81 3.65 -39.58 -57.40
C PRO A 81 3.10 -38.14 -57.69
N PHE A 82 3.79 -37.11 -58.22
CA PHE A 82 4.92 -37.05 -59.16
C PHE A 82 5.70 -35.71 -59.15
N ASN A 83 6.94 -35.76 -59.66
CA ASN A 83 8.01 -34.74 -59.85
C ASN A 83 7.57 -33.35 -60.41
N ALA A 84 8.32 -32.24 -60.32
CA ALA A 84 9.73 -31.99 -60.73
C ALA A 84 10.18 -30.53 -60.34
N ARG A 85 11.42 -30.01 -60.43
CA ARG A 85 12.81 -30.46 -60.74
C ARG A 85 13.83 -29.38 -60.22
N VAL A 86 14.89 -29.73 -59.47
CA VAL A 86 16.34 -29.79 -59.87
C VAL A 86 17.21 -28.50 -59.79
N LYS A 87 18.24 -28.55 -58.90
CA LYS A 87 19.64 -28.01 -58.95
C LYS A 87 19.87 -26.46 -59.05
N SER A 88 20.99 -25.88 -58.57
CA SER A 88 22.16 -26.38 -57.80
C SER A 88 23.05 -25.23 -57.26
N GLU A 89 23.59 -25.43 -56.05
CA GLU A 89 24.98 -25.17 -55.59
C GLU A 89 25.71 -23.79 -55.69
N LEU A 90 26.57 -23.60 -54.67
CA LEU A 90 27.84 -22.83 -54.60
C LEU A 90 27.83 -21.31 -54.26
N ALA A 91 28.74 -20.96 -53.35
CA ALA A 91 29.11 -19.62 -52.83
C ALA A 91 30.51 -19.22 -53.38
N PRO A 92 31.25 -18.17 -52.90
CA PRO A 92 30.96 -17.08 -51.95
C PRO A 92 31.44 -15.67 -52.44
N ALA A 93 31.55 -14.68 -51.51
CA ALA A 93 32.51 -13.56 -51.46
C ALA A 93 32.02 -12.07 -51.55
N ILE A 94 32.19 -11.35 -50.42
CA ILE A 94 32.91 -10.07 -50.19
C ILE A 94 32.72 -8.83 -51.11
N ALA A 95 32.42 -7.69 -50.43
CA ALA A 95 32.77 -6.27 -50.69
C ALA A 95 31.82 -5.29 -51.45
N HIS A 96 31.48 -4.24 -50.69
CA HIS A 96 31.34 -2.80 -51.03
C HIS A 96 30.35 -2.25 -52.09
N SER A 97 29.48 -1.38 -51.56
CA SER A 97 29.19 0.01 -52.01
C SER A 97 27.97 0.30 -52.91
N VAL A 98 27.12 1.18 -52.35
CA VAL A 98 26.34 2.28 -52.97
C VAL A 98 25.31 1.95 -54.06
N GLY A 99 24.05 2.28 -53.76
CA GLY A 99 23.16 2.94 -54.73
C GLY A 99 21.76 2.35 -54.91
N GLY A 100 20.75 3.09 -54.43
CA GLY A 100 19.48 3.27 -55.16
C GLY A 100 18.40 2.19 -55.06
N GLU A 101 17.33 2.54 -54.34
CA GLU A 101 15.93 2.29 -54.71
C GLU A 101 15.45 0.85 -54.97
N LEU A 102 14.72 0.29 -53.99
CA LEU A 102 13.71 -0.74 -54.23
C LEU A 102 12.41 -0.40 -53.49
N THR A 103 11.29 -0.68 -54.16
CA THR A 103 9.92 -0.52 -53.66
C THR A 103 9.61 -1.47 -52.50
N PRO A 104 8.70 -1.09 -51.57
CA PRO A 104 8.40 -1.92 -50.42
C PRO A 104 7.50 -3.12 -50.78
N SER A 105 8.02 -4.33 -50.67
CA SER A 105 7.20 -5.54 -50.53
C SER A 105 6.75 -5.68 -49.08
N LEU A 106 5.44 -5.85 -48.84
CA LEU A 106 4.89 -6.03 -47.50
C LEU A 106 5.43 -7.32 -46.85
N GLU A 107 6.41 -7.19 -45.95
CA GLU A 107 6.46 -8.03 -44.77
C GLU A 107 5.68 -7.35 -43.65
N LYS A 108 4.81 -8.12 -43.00
CA LYS A 108 3.91 -7.64 -41.95
C LYS A 108 4.71 -7.49 -40.66
N SER A 109 5.45 -6.39 -40.54
CA SER A 109 5.99 -5.97 -39.25
C SER A 109 4.83 -5.86 -38.26
N LEU A 110 4.87 -6.66 -37.20
CA LEU A 110 4.17 -6.31 -35.97
C LEU A 110 4.75 -4.95 -35.57
N GLY A 111 3.96 -3.90 -35.78
CA GLY A 111 4.38 -2.53 -35.48
C GLY A 111 4.79 -2.45 -34.02
N SER A 112 5.69 -1.50 -33.73
CA SER A 112 5.90 -1.06 -32.36
C SER A 112 4.52 -0.83 -31.73
N VAL A 113 4.30 -1.43 -30.55
CA VAL A 113 3.20 -0.98 -29.70
C VAL A 113 3.68 0.36 -29.16
N ASP A 114 3.45 1.40 -29.96
CA ASP A 114 3.81 2.77 -29.63
C ASP A 114 3.15 3.09 -28.30
N ASN A 115 3.97 3.32 -27.28
CA ASN A 115 3.51 3.68 -25.94
C ASN A 115 2.60 4.91 -26.09
N PRO A 116 1.28 4.83 -25.81
CA PRO A 116 0.29 5.80 -26.30
C PRO A 116 0.40 7.20 -25.65
N GLY A 117 1.46 7.47 -24.88
CA GLY A 117 1.73 8.72 -24.17
C GLY A 117 0.83 8.96 -22.96
N TRP A 118 -0.31 8.26 -22.89
CA TRP A 118 -1.33 8.41 -21.86
C TRP A 118 -2.19 7.14 -21.75
N PHE A 119 -2.52 6.76 -20.51
CA PHE A 119 -3.40 5.64 -20.18
C PHE A 119 -4.57 6.18 -19.35
N GLU A 120 -5.81 5.76 -19.65
CA GLU A 120 -6.96 6.21 -18.88
C GLU A 120 -7.01 5.48 -17.52
N PRO A 121 -7.21 6.21 -16.41
CA PRO A 121 -7.37 5.61 -15.10
C PRO A 121 -8.54 4.62 -15.05
N ALA A 122 -8.29 3.43 -14.50
CA ALA A 122 -9.26 2.36 -14.42
C ALA A 122 -10.53 2.82 -13.66
N GLY A 123 -11.69 2.62 -14.29
CA GLY A 123 -12.99 2.98 -13.73
C GLY A 123 -13.54 4.35 -14.19
N CYS A 124 -12.82 5.09 -15.03
CA CYS A 124 -13.34 6.31 -15.65
C CYS A 124 -14.69 6.09 -16.38
N ARG A 125 -15.63 7.02 -16.16
CA ARG A 125 -16.95 7.03 -16.82
C ARG A 125 -17.46 8.48 -16.92
N PRO A 126 -18.01 8.92 -18.07
CA PRO A 126 -18.66 10.23 -18.15
C PRO A 126 -19.94 10.27 -17.30
N PRO A 127 -20.18 11.38 -16.57
CA PRO A 127 -21.41 11.57 -15.79
C PRO A 127 -22.63 11.91 -16.68
N SER A 128 -23.83 11.84 -16.10
CA SER A 128 -25.08 12.27 -16.75
C SER A 128 -25.23 13.80 -16.80
N ASP A 129 -26.01 14.33 -17.74
CA ASP A 129 -26.47 15.75 -17.73
C ASP A 129 -27.82 15.94 -17.01
N ASP A 130 -28.17 15.07 -16.06
CA ASP A 130 -29.40 15.16 -15.27
C ASP A 130 -29.20 15.99 -13.98
N TYR A 131 -29.97 17.07 -13.83
CA TYR A 131 -29.90 18.00 -12.71
C TYR A 131 -31.13 17.99 -11.79
N GLU A 132 -32.00 16.97 -11.90
CA GLU A 132 -33.11 16.77 -10.97
C GLU A 132 -32.62 16.82 -9.52
N ARG A 133 -33.33 17.55 -8.65
CA ARG A 133 -33.02 17.65 -7.22
C ARG A 133 -33.40 16.35 -6.51
N VAL A 134 -32.44 15.75 -5.82
CA VAL A 134 -32.62 14.51 -5.08
C VAL A 134 -32.23 14.72 -3.63
N GLN A 135 -33.10 14.28 -2.71
CA GLN A 135 -32.84 14.31 -1.28
C GLN A 135 -32.06 13.05 -0.87
N VAL A 136 -30.94 13.22 -0.15
CA VAL A 136 -30.10 12.14 0.38
C VAL A 136 -29.85 12.40 1.87
N GLY A 137 -30.60 11.70 2.72
CA GLY A 137 -30.69 12.06 4.14
C GLY A 137 -31.26 13.46 4.31
N GLU A 138 -30.54 14.33 5.01
CA GLU A 138 -30.90 15.75 5.21
C GLU A 138 -30.37 16.67 4.09
N TRP A 139 -29.55 16.15 3.18
CA TRP A 139 -28.87 16.93 2.14
C TRP A 139 -29.58 16.90 0.79
N THR A 140 -29.52 18.02 0.06
CA THR A 140 -29.92 18.07 -1.35
C THR A 140 -28.70 17.84 -2.25
N LEU A 141 -28.86 17.01 -3.28
CA LEU A 141 -27.91 16.86 -4.38
C LEU A 141 -28.66 17.01 -5.71
N ASN A 142 -27.93 17.09 -6.82
CA ASN A 142 -28.50 16.85 -8.13
C ASN A 142 -28.28 15.38 -8.56
N ARG A 143 -29.11 14.90 -9.50
CA ARG A 143 -29.07 13.51 -9.98
C ARG A 143 -27.68 13.12 -10.50
N ARG A 144 -27.02 13.98 -11.29
CA ARG A 144 -25.64 13.85 -11.77
C ARG A 144 -24.65 13.54 -10.66
N THR A 145 -24.63 14.35 -9.61
CA THR A 145 -23.73 14.17 -8.45
C THR A 145 -24.00 12.85 -7.74
N LEU A 146 -25.28 12.49 -7.56
CA LEU A 146 -25.66 11.20 -6.96
C LEU A 146 -25.28 10.00 -7.85
N GLU A 147 -25.36 10.12 -9.18
CA GLU A 147 -24.90 9.07 -10.11
C GLU A 147 -23.38 8.89 -10.07
N MET A 148 -22.61 9.99 -9.98
CA MET A 148 -21.16 9.96 -9.79
C MET A 148 -20.79 9.30 -8.45
N LEU A 149 -21.45 9.67 -7.35
CA LEU A 149 -21.28 9.00 -6.05
C LEU A 149 -21.65 7.51 -6.13
N THR A 150 -22.74 7.16 -6.81
CA THR A 150 -23.17 5.76 -7.03
C THR A 150 -22.13 4.96 -7.82
N HIS A 151 -21.43 5.60 -8.76
CA HIS A 151 -20.33 4.99 -9.50
C HIS A 151 -19.08 4.85 -8.60
N ALA A 152 -18.70 5.90 -7.88
CA ALA A 152 -17.59 5.87 -6.92
C ALA A 152 -17.78 4.78 -5.84
N ALA A 153 -19.01 4.61 -5.31
CA ALA A 153 -19.32 3.62 -4.29
C ALA A 153 -19.09 2.18 -4.78
N LYS A 154 -19.47 1.89 -6.03
CA LYS A 154 -19.25 0.59 -6.69
C LYS A 154 -17.78 0.29 -6.96
N LEU A 155 -16.99 1.33 -7.25
CA LEU A 155 -15.55 1.20 -7.47
C LEU A 155 -14.78 1.05 -6.15
N TYR A 156 -15.22 1.78 -5.11
CA TYR A 156 -14.59 1.79 -3.80
C TYR A 156 -14.76 0.46 -3.06
N ASP A 157 -15.98 -0.09 -3.03
CA ASP A 157 -16.36 -1.34 -2.33
C ASP A 157 -15.71 -1.46 -0.92
N GLY A 158 -16.14 -0.56 -0.03
CA GLY A 158 -15.58 -0.44 1.32
C GLY A 158 -16.58 0.13 2.33
N PRO A 159 -16.20 0.18 3.62
CA PRO A 159 -17.13 0.37 4.75
C PRO A 159 -17.69 1.79 4.96
N ILE A 160 -17.38 2.77 4.10
CA ILE A 160 -17.85 4.15 4.22
C ILE A 160 -19.10 4.33 3.34
N ASP A 161 -20.24 4.71 3.93
CA ASP A 161 -21.52 4.85 3.23
C ASP A 161 -21.64 6.23 2.55
N ILE A 162 -20.97 6.37 1.41
CA ILE A 162 -20.95 7.62 0.62
C ILE A 162 -22.25 7.93 -0.12
N LEU A 163 -23.28 7.07 0.03
CA LEU A 163 -24.61 7.26 -0.56
C LEU A 163 -25.68 7.63 0.48
N GLY A 164 -25.27 7.77 1.75
CA GLY A 164 -26.19 7.99 2.86
C GLY A 164 -25.48 8.56 4.08
N ALA A 165 -25.28 7.73 5.09
CA ALA A 165 -24.97 8.16 6.45
C ALA A 165 -23.59 8.82 6.63
N SER A 166 -22.67 8.66 5.67
CA SER A 166 -21.37 9.35 5.69
C SER A 166 -21.38 10.71 4.99
N ILE A 167 -22.47 11.14 4.34
CA ILE A 167 -22.54 12.50 3.78
C ILE A 167 -22.67 13.51 4.92
N LEU A 168 -21.61 14.29 5.12
CA LEU A 168 -21.48 15.31 6.16
C LEU A 168 -22.07 16.66 5.72
N ARG A 169 -22.08 16.94 4.41
CA ARG A 169 -22.63 18.15 3.80
C ARG A 169 -22.95 17.88 2.33
N GLY A 170 -24.01 18.49 1.82
CA GLY A 170 -24.37 18.43 0.40
C GLY A 170 -24.38 19.79 -0.29
N SER A 171 -25.07 19.83 -1.42
CA SER A 171 -25.20 20.98 -2.31
C SER A 171 -26.48 21.80 -2.00
N TYR A 172 -26.60 22.95 -2.64
CA TYR A 172 -27.74 23.86 -2.58
C TYR A 172 -28.10 24.36 -1.15
N LEU A 173 -27.08 24.66 -0.35
CA LEU A 173 -27.28 25.37 0.93
C LEU A 173 -27.76 26.81 0.68
N SER A 174 -28.42 27.40 1.67
CA SER A 174 -29.03 28.73 1.53
C SER A 174 -28.00 29.85 1.71
N GLU A 175 -28.23 31.02 1.10
CA GLU A 175 -27.34 32.18 1.28
C GLU A 175 -27.33 32.69 2.74
N GLU A 176 -28.33 32.33 3.53
CA GLU A 176 -28.43 32.62 4.97
C GLU A 176 -27.43 31.79 5.80
N ASP A 177 -26.86 30.71 5.25
CA ASP A 177 -25.87 29.83 5.89
C ASP A 177 -24.42 30.40 5.87
N GLY A 178 -24.23 31.64 5.42
CA GLY A 178 -23.03 32.45 5.67
C GLY A 178 -21.76 32.01 4.94
N ALA A 179 -20.78 31.46 5.66
CA ALA A 179 -19.45 31.11 5.13
C ALA A 179 -19.45 29.89 4.17
N ASN A 180 -20.63 29.35 3.87
CA ASN A 180 -20.85 28.12 3.10
C ASN A 180 -21.01 28.32 1.59
N ALA A 181 -20.56 29.46 1.04
CA ALA A 181 -20.82 29.85 -0.34
C ALA A 181 -20.30 28.87 -1.42
N ILE A 182 -19.36 27.98 -1.09
CA ILE A 182 -18.97 26.87 -1.96
C ILE A 182 -20.13 25.88 -2.22
N TYR A 183 -21.01 25.66 -1.24
CA TYR A 183 -22.13 24.72 -1.26
C TYR A 183 -23.45 25.30 -1.81
N TYR A 184 -23.51 26.57 -2.22
CA TYR A 184 -24.76 27.19 -2.72
C TYR A 184 -25.16 26.65 -4.12
N GLY A 185 -24.18 26.13 -4.86
CA GLY A 185 -24.38 25.46 -6.13
C GLY A 185 -24.63 23.96 -6.00
N GLY A 186 -24.66 23.28 -7.16
CA GLY A 186 -24.59 21.84 -7.29
C GLY A 186 -23.17 21.28 -7.14
N GLY A 187 -23.03 19.96 -7.34
CA GLY A 187 -21.75 19.31 -7.53
C GLY A 187 -20.85 19.13 -6.30
N VAL A 188 -21.16 19.72 -5.14
CA VAL A 188 -20.29 19.69 -3.95
C VAL A 188 -20.85 18.78 -2.86
N VAL A 189 -19.98 17.95 -2.27
CA VAL A 189 -20.32 17.02 -1.18
C VAL A 189 -19.13 16.82 -0.23
N ASP A 190 -19.39 16.84 1.07
CA ASP A 190 -18.43 16.43 2.11
C ASP A 190 -18.79 15.02 2.61
N ILE A 191 -17.79 14.15 2.70
CA ILE A 191 -17.96 12.74 3.11
C ILE A 191 -17.13 12.46 4.36
N LYS A 192 -17.79 12.21 5.50
CA LYS A 192 -17.16 11.82 6.76
C LYS A 192 -16.40 10.49 6.60
N VAL A 193 -15.14 10.44 7.04
CA VAL A 193 -14.30 9.23 6.94
C VAL A 193 -14.10 8.49 8.28
N THR A 194 -15.03 8.64 9.22
CA THR A 194 -15.06 7.83 10.44
C THR A 194 -15.94 6.61 10.27
N GLU A 195 -15.63 5.56 11.02
CA GLU A 195 -16.53 4.42 11.24
C GLU A 195 -17.90 4.89 11.78
N SER A 196 -18.97 4.20 11.36
CA SER A 196 -20.33 4.53 11.79
C SER A 196 -20.50 4.34 13.30
N GLY A 197 -21.08 5.33 13.97
CA GLY A 197 -21.26 5.34 15.43
C GLY A 197 -19.98 5.53 16.26
N SER A 198 -18.83 5.83 15.65
CA SER A 198 -17.59 6.11 16.38
C SER A 198 -16.82 7.31 15.79
N ASN A 199 -15.86 7.83 16.56
CA ASN A 199 -14.92 8.86 16.08
C ASN A 199 -13.63 8.23 15.51
N ARG A 200 -13.64 6.93 15.20
CA ARG A 200 -12.47 6.21 14.68
C ARG A 200 -12.34 6.48 13.19
N VAL A 201 -11.33 7.27 12.82
CA VAL A 201 -11.00 7.58 11.43
C VAL A 201 -10.52 6.32 10.69
N LEU A 202 -11.06 6.08 9.50
CA LEU A 202 -10.79 4.93 8.65
C LEU A 202 -9.64 5.22 7.67
N TYR A 203 -8.45 5.56 8.20
CA TYR A 203 -7.33 6.05 7.39
C TYR A 203 -6.92 5.16 6.19
N ARG A 204 -7.06 3.83 6.30
CA ARG A 204 -6.76 2.90 5.20
C ARG A 204 -7.74 3.00 4.01
N GLU A 205 -8.92 3.55 4.24
CA GLU A 205 -9.98 3.67 3.24
C GLU A 205 -9.93 4.99 2.48
N ILE A 206 -9.32 6.03 3.05
CA ILE A 206 -9.32 7.40 2.49
C ILE A 206 -8.72 7.43 1.09
N ASP A 207 -7.56 6.82 0.90
CA ASP A 207 -6.84 6.78 -0.39
C ASP A 207 -7.61 5.95 -1.45
N ARG A 208 -8.19 4.80 -1.05
CA ARG A 208 -9.06 3.99 -1.91
C ARG A 208 -10.30 4.79 -2.36
N LEU A 209 -10.97 5.45 -1.43
CA LEU A 209 -12.19 6.21 -1.68
C LEU A 209 -11.90 7.47 -2.52
N ILE A 210 -10.82 8.20 -2.24
CA ILE A 210 -10.41 9.35 -3.05
C ILE A 210 -10.07 8.93 -4.48
N ARG A 211 -9.36 7.82 -4.69
CA ARG A 211 -9.15 7.28 -6.05
C ARG A 211 -10.47 6.97 -6.77
N ALA A 212 -11.40 6.31 -6.08
CA ALA A 212 -12.73 5.98 -6.64
C ALA A 212 -13.56 7.23 -6.98
N LEU A 213 -13.56 8.26 -6.13
CA LEU A 213 -14.21 9.55 -6.38
C LEU A 213 -13.58 10.27 -7.58
N ARG A 214 -12.25 10.29 -7.67
CA ARG A 214 -11.55 10.99 -8.76
C ARG A 214 -11.83 10.39 -10.13
N VAL A 215 -11.81 9.07 -10.28
CA VAL A 215 -12.18 8.42 -11.56
C VAL A 215 -13.69 8.48 -11.85
N ALA A 216 -14.53 8.63 -10.83
CA ALA A 216 -15.96 8.92 -11.00
C ALA A 216 -16.25 10.38 -11.37
N GLY A 217 -15.22 11.24 -11.44
CA GLY A 217 -15.32 12.61 -11.96
C GLY A 217 -15.28 13.72 -10.91
N PHE A 218 -14.84 13.46 -9.69
CA PHE A 218 -14.66 14.50 -8.67
C PHE A 218 -13.21 15.03 -8.64
N GLY A 219 -13.03 16.34 -8.48
CA GLY A 219 -11.87 16.83 -7.72
C GLY A 219 -12.14 16.49 -6.26
N ALA A 220 -11.28 15.68 -5.63
CA ALA A 220 -11.55 15.16 -4.28
C ALA A 220 -10.29 15.18 -3.41
N TRP A 221 -10.41 15.69 -2.19
CA TRP A 221 -9.31 15.91 -1.24
C TRP A 221 -9.71 15.50 0.17
N PHE A 222 -8.74 15.06 0.95
CA PHE A 222 -8.95 14.81 2.37
C PHE A 222 -8.76 16.09 3.19
N ARG A 223 -9.58 16.26 4.24
CA ARG A 223 -9.48 17.30 5.26
C ARG A 223 -9.44 16.63 6.63
N GLU A 224 -8.45 16.98 7.46
CA GLU A 224 -8.37 16.47 8.84
C GLU A 224 -9.49 17.02 9.75
N GLY A 225 -10.11 18.13 9.36
CA GLY A 225 -11.08 18.90 10.16
C GLY A 225 -10.38 19.91 11.07
N GLU A 226 -11.12 20.93 11.51
CA GLU A 226 -10.67 21.80 12.60
C GLU A 226 -10.87 21.15 13.98
N ASP A 227 -10.39 21.79 15.04
CA ASP A 227 -10.49 21.29 16.43
C ASP A 227 -11.96 21.02 16.83
N GLY A 228 -12.33 19.74 16.85
CA GLY A 228 -13.66 19.25 17.22
C GLY A 228 -14.54 18.84 16.03
N GLU A 229 -14.13 19.13 14.80
CA GLU A 229 -14.79 18.60 13.61
C GLU A 229 -14.35 17.16 13.32
N SER A 230 -15.16 16.42 12.56
CA SER A 230 -14.78 15.09 12.09
C SER A 230 -14.04 15.19 10.75
N PRO A 231 -12.92 14.48 10.56
CA PRO A 231 -12.24 14.44 9.27
C PRO A 231 -13.16 13.92 8.15
N TYR A 232 -13.02 14.52 6.98
CA TYR A 232 -13.87 14.31 5.82
C TYR A 232 -13.09 14.34 4.50
N ILE A 233 -13.73 13.88 3.43
CA ILE A 233 -13.29 14.10 2.05
C ILE A 233 -14.19 15.17 1.46
N HIS A 234 -13.59 16.28 1.02
CA HIS A 234 -14.26 17.28 0.21
C HIS A 234 -14.24 16.82 -1.25
N ALA A 235 -15.38 16.82 -1.94
CA ALA A 235 -15.48 16.39 -3.32
C ALA A 235 -16.35 17.34 -4.16
N VAL A 236 -15.80 17.75 -5.31
CA VAL A 236 -16.39 18.72 -6.25
C VAL A 236 -16.52 18.09 -7.65
N ALA A 237 -17.74 18.00 -8.15
CA ALA A 237 -18.07 17.31 -9.40
C ALA A 237 -17.57 18.09 -10.63
N ILE A 238 -16.57 17.54 -11.33
CA ILE A 238 -16.02 18.13 -12.56
C ILE A 238 -17.13 18.18 -13.63
N GLY A 239 -17.22 19.32 -14.32
CA GLY A 239 -18.21 19.56 -15.38
C GLY A 239 -19.66 19.78 -14.90
N ASP A 240 -19.91 19.89 -13.59
CA ASP A 240 -21.24 20.25 -13.10
C ASP A 240 -21.53 21.73 -13.36
N ARG A 241 -22.57 22.03 -14.15
CA ARG A 241 -22.89 23.39 -14.61
C ARG A 241 -23.53 24.27 -13.55
N GLU A 242 -23.90 23.69 -12.41
CA GLU A 242 -24.55 24.38 -11.30
C GLU A 242 -23.59 24.63 -10.12
N LEU A 243 -22.31 24.25 -10.24
CA LEU A 243 -21.25 24.60 -9.28
C LEU A 243 -21.27 26.09 -8.94
N SER A 244 -21.08 26.42 -7.67
CA SER A 244 -20.80 27.79 -7.25
C SER A 244 -19.48 28.30 -7.88
N PRO A 245 -19.31 29.62 -8.08
CA PRO A 245 -18.04 30.16 -8.59
C PRO A 245 -16.82 29.75 -7.74
N ILE A 246 -17.01 29.58 -6.43
CA ILE A 246 -15.95 29.15 -5.50
C ILE A 246 -15.57 27.68 -5.75
N ALA A 247 -16.57 26.79 -5.93
CA ALA A 247 -16.30 25.39 -6.25
C ALA A 247 -15.61 25.22 -7.62
N GLN A 248 -15.93 26.08 -8.60
CA GLN A 248 -15.24 26.11 -9.90
C GLN A 248 -13.76 26.55 -9.77
N GLU A 249 -13.46 27.46 -8.84
CA GLU A 249 -12.08 27.86 -8.52
C GLU A 249 -11.27 26.72 -7.85
N GLU A 250 -11.88 25.89 -7.00
CA GLU A 250 -11.21 24.71 -6.41
C GLU A 250 -10.82 23.66 -7.46
N LEU A 251 -11.47 23.62 -8.62
CA LEU A 251 -11.05 22.75 -9.73
C LEU A 251 -9.99 23.42 -10.61
N SER A 252 -10.22 24.66 -11.03
CA SER A 252 -9.50 25.30 -12.17
C SER A 252 -8.61 26.50 -11.82
N GLY A 253 -8.79 27.08 -10.62
CA GLY A 253 -8.12 28.29 -10.15
C GLY A 253 -6.64 28.10 -9.80
N LYS A 254 -6.02 29.11 -9.18
CA LYS A 254 -4.59 29.08 -8.77
C LYS A 254 -4.27 27.86 -7.89
N TYR A 255 -5.21 27.47 -7.04
CA TYR A 255 -5.12 26.43 -6.02
C TYR A 255 -5.74 25.08 -6.44
N GLY A 256 -6.18 24.97 -7.69
CA GLY A 256 -7.16 23.95 -8.05
C GLY A 256 -6.64 22.55 -8.40
N TYR A 257 -7.56 21.58 -8.37
CA TYR A 257 -7.34 20.16 -8.67
C TYR A 257 -6.50 19.92 -9.93
N PHE A 258 -6.81 20.62 -11.04
CA PHE A 258 -6.13 20.45 -12.32
C PHE A 258 -4.67 20.95 -12.33
N ARG A 259 -4.18 21.51 -11.23
CA ARG A 259 -2.78 21.91 -11.02
C ARG A 259 -2.03 20.99 -10.05
N GLY A 260 -2.68 19.96 -9.52
CA GLY A 260 -2.11 19.06 -8.50
C GLY A 260 -2.05 19.69 -7.10
N TYR A 261 -2.96 20.63 -6.82
CA TYR A 261 -3.05 21.36 -5.55
C TYR A 261 -4.30 21.00 -4.74
N GLU A 262 -4.31 21.35 -3.46
CA GLU A 262 -5.31 20.93 -2.48
C GLU A 262 -6.64 21.72 -2.45
N GLY A 263 -6.85 22.69 -3.34
CA GLY A 263 -8.06 23.53 -3.38
C GLY A 263 -8.10 24.71 -2.39
N ILE A 264 -7.35 24.65 -1.28
CA ILE A 264 -7.39 25.66 -0.21
C ILE A 264 -6.77 27.00 -0.66
N ARG A 265 -7.47 28.11 -0.40
CA ARG A 265 -7.13 29.47 -0.88
C ARG A 265 -6.37 30.34 0.15
N ASP A 266 -6.18 29.85 1.37
CA ASP A 266 -5.73 30.65 2.53
C ASP A 266 -4.20 30.77 2.69
N SER A 267 -3.40 30.14 1.84
CA SER A 267 -1.93 30.21 1.88
C SER A 267 -1.30 30.20 0.47
N GLU A 268 -0.03 29.83 0.34
CA GLU A 268 0.54 29.48 -0.97
C GLU A 268 0.07 28.08 -1.40
N PRO A 269 -0.11 27.79 -2.71
CA PRO A 269 -0.64 26.51 -3.16
C PRO A 269 0.16 25.33 -2.64
N GLN A 270 -0.47 24.51 -1.80
CA GLN A 270 0.09 23.23 -1.36
C GLN A 270 -0.32 22.15 -2.35
N HIS A 271 0.62 21.24 -2.63
CA HIS A 271 0.33 20.07 -3.45
C HIS A 271 -0.64 19.12 -2.76
N ASP A 272 -1.48 18.46 -3.58
CA ASP A 272 -2.34 17.41 -3.09
C ASP A 272 -1.49 16.32 -2.45
N SER A 273 -1.78 16.08 -1.18
CA SER A 273 -0.96 15.26 -0.31
C SER A 273 -1.05 13.76 -0.68
N LEU A 274 -2.15 13.34 -1.33
CA LEU A 274 -2.31 12.01 -1.97
C LEU A 274 -1.90 12.00 -3.44
N GLY A 275 -1.50 13.14 -4.01
CA GLY A 275 -1.19 13.29 -5.42
C GLY A 275 -2.44 13.41 -6.31
N GLY A 276 -2.30 13.09 -7.60
CA GLY A 276 -3.29 13.44 -8.63
C GLY A 276 -2.95 14.79 -9.28
N PRO A 277 -3.73 15.24 -10.28
CA PRO A 277 -5.07 14.75 -10.61
C PRO A 277 -5.07 13.44 -11.40
N LEU A 278 -6.11 12.64 -11.18
CA LEU A 278 -6.55 11.62 -12.15
C LEU A 278 -7.45 12.32 -13.17
N ILE A 279 -7.18 12.07 -14.46
CA ILE A 279 -7.88 12.68 -15.59
C ILE A 279 -8.42 11.55 -16.46
N CYS A 280 -9.70 11.61 -16.84
CA CYS A 280 -10.37 10.66 -17.75
C CYS A 280 -10.43 11.22 -19.19
N SER A 281 -10.70 10.36 -20.18
CA SER A 281 -10.81 10.75 -21.60
C SER A 281 -11.89 11.82 -21.79
N TRP A 282 -13.06 11.58 -21.21
CA TRP A 282 -14.20 12.51 -21.28
C TRP A 282 -13.88 13.90 -20.69
N MET A 283 -13.04 13.97 -19.65
CA MET A 283 -12.60 15.24 -19.09
C MET A 283 -11.80 16.04 -20.11
N VAL A 284 -10.86 15.38 -20.81
CA VAL A 284 -10.01 16.02 -21.84
C VAL A 284 -10.84 16.48 -23.04
N GLU A 285 -11.87 15.72 -23.40
CA GLU A 285 -12.84 16.05 -24.45
C GLU A 285 -13.72 17.27 -24.09
N GLU A 286 -14.15 17.38 -22.83
CA GLU A 286 -14.83 18.56 -22.27
C GLU A 286 -13.88 19.75 -22.00
N GLY A 287 -12.57 19.58 -22.23
CA GLY A 287 -11.56 20.64 -22.11
C GLY A 287 -10.87 20.72 -20.74
N PHE A 288 -11.23 19.88 -19.79
CA PHE A 288 -10.56 19.75 -18.49
C PHE A 288 -9.22 19.00 -18.66
N ARG A 289 -8.11 19.69 -18.37
CA ARG A 289 -6.76 19.15 -18.53
C ARG A 289 -5.91 19.47 -17.33
N ALA A 290 -5.12 18.48 -16.90
CA ALA A 290 -4.04 18.70 -15.96
C ALA A 290 -3.01 19.68 -16.54
N SER A 291 -2.45 20.54 -15.68
CA SER A 291 -1.28 21.36 -16.04
C SER A 291 -0.05 20.47 -16.20
N GLU A 292 0.96 20.92 -16.95
CA GLU A 292 2.24 20.21 -17.05
C GLU A 292 2.87 20.08 -15.65
N GLY A 293 3.28 18.87 -15.27
CA GLY A 293 3.73 18.57 -13.90
C GLY A 293 2.62 18.48 -12.84
N ALA A 294 1.35 18.72 -13.15
CA ALA A 294 0.27 18.55 -12.17
C ALA A 294 0.10 17.08 -11.73
N HIS A 295 0.42 16.12 -12.60
CA HIS A 295 0.40 14.68 -12.28
C HIS A 295 1.50 14.24 -11.29
N ILE A 296 2.29 15.16 -10.70
CA ILE A 296 3.21 14.84 -9.61
C ILE A 296 2.37 14.36 -8.41
N SER A 297 2.16 13.05 -8.36
CA SER A 297 1.79 12.41 -7.12
C SER A 297 3.01 12.40 -6.21
N ILE A 298 2.84 12.86 -4.97
CA ILE A 298 3.87 12.70 -3.93
C ILE A 298 4.03 11.21 -3.56
N SER A 299 3.11 10.35 -4.01
CA SER A 299 3.22 8.88 -4.01
C SER A 299 3.53 8.26 -5.39
N GLN A 300 3.76 9.06 -6.44
CA GLN A 300 4.52 8.56 -7.60
C GLN A 300 6.01 8.72 -7.31
N PRO A 301 6.80 7.71 -7.62
CA PRO A 301 8.24 7.83 -7.49
C PRO A 301 8.78 8.89 -8.45
N ARG A 302 9.75 9.69 -7.98
CA ARG A 302 10.63 10.45 -8.87
C ARG A 302 11.25 9.45 -9.86
N SER A 303 11.15 9.74 -11.17
CA SER A 303 11.59 8.86 -12.26
C SER A 303 12.91 8.11 -11.97
N GLY A 304 12.89 6.77 -12.06
CA GLY A 304 14.04 5.88 -11.80
C GLY A 304 13.67 4.66 -10.93
N ASP A 305 14.59 3.71 -10.75
CA ASP A 305 14.36 2.54 -9.88
C ASP A 305 14.11 3.00 -8.44
N TRP A 306 13.06 2.47 -7.82
CA TRP A 306 12.72 2.81 -6.44
C TRP A 306 13.73 2.27 -5.43
N ARG A 307 14.51 1.26 -5.78
CA ARG A 307 15.60 0.74 -4.94
C ARG A 307 16.78 1.69 -4.92
N GLU A 308 17.09 2.35 -6.04
CA GLU A 308 18.10 3.41 -6.09
C GLU A 308 17.68 4.59 -5.22
N ARG A 309 16.45 5.09 -5.37
CA ARG A 309 15.97 6.18 -4.50
C ARG A 309 15.89 5.80 -3.03
N LEU A 310 15.52 4.56 -2.70
CA LEU A 310 15.55 4.07 -1.32
C LEU A 310 16.97 4.10 -0.75
N ARG A 311 17.96 3.66 -1.53
CA ARG A 311 19.39 3.74 -1.17
C ARG A 311 19.82 5.20 -1.00
N ASP A 312 19.54 6.07 -1.96
CA ASP A 312 19.97 7.49 -1.93
C ASP A 312 19.36 8.25 -0.74
N VAL A 313 18.06 8.06 -0.50
CA VAL A 313 17.36 8.64 0.66
C VAL A 313 17.99 8.14 1.95
N ALA A 314 18.19 6.82 2.09
CA ALA A 314 18.83 6.25 3.26
C ALA A 314 20.27 6.78 3.47
N GLN A 315 21.08 6.86 2.42
CA GLN A 315 22.45 7.39 2.48
C GLN A 315 22.47 8.86 2.87
N SER A 316 21.50 9.67 2.41
CA SER A 316 21.39 11.09 2.78
C SER A 316 21.07 11.33 4.27
N MET A 317 20.58 10.31 4.99
CA MET A 317 20.29 10.36 6.43
C MET A 317 21.46 9.92 7.32
N ILE A 318 22.59 9.48 6.75
CA ILE A 318 23.80 9.10 7.51
C ILE A 318 24.44 10.36 8.11
N THR A 319 24.80 10.30 9.39
CA THR A 319 25.32 11.44 10.16
C THR A 319 26.78 11.22 10.56
N SER A 320 27.59 12.27 10.46
CA SER A 320 29.03 12.23 10.78
C SER A 320 29.37 12.55 12.23
N SER A 321 28.44 13.08 13.02
CA SER A 321 28.68 13.43 14.44
C SER A 321 27.48 13.23 15.38
N PRO A 322 27.70 13.05 16.70
CA PRO A 322 26.60 12.94 17.67
C PRO A 322 25.72 14.19 17.74
N SER A 323 26.30 15.38 17.57
CA SER A 323 25.57 16.66 17.53
C SER A 323 24.64 16.76 16.32
N GLU A 324 25.11 16.30 15.15
CA GLU A 324 24.33 16.20 13.92
C GLU A 324 23.22 15.15 14.05
N THR A 325 23.51 14.00 14.69
CA THR A 325 22.50 12.97 15.01
C THR A 325 21.39 13.53 15.90
N VAL A 326 21.74 14.34 16.90
CA VAL A 326 20.77 15.03 17.76
C VAL A 326 19.99 16.11 17.00
N ALA A 327 20.60 16.81 16.05
CA ALA A 327 19.92 17.77 15.19
C ALA A 327 18.96 17.09 14.19
N PHE A 328 19.40 16.01 13.56
CA PHE A 328 18.59 15.18 12.66
C PHE A 328 17.39 14.56 13.37
N ALA A 329 17.56 14.03 14.59
CA ALA A 329 16.44 13.53 15.39
C ALA A 329 15.42 14.62 15.74
N LYS A 330 15.83 15.90 15.85
CA LYS A 330 14.91 17.04 15.98
C LYS A 330 14.22 17.37 14.66
N GLN A 331 14.94 17.33 13.54
CA GLN A 331 14.42 17.57 12.20
C GLN A 331 13.36 16.53 11.78
N LEU A 332 13.53 15.27 12.16
CA LEU A 332 12.52 14.22 12.03
C LEU A 332 11.27 14.44 12.91
N GLY A 333 11.22 15.52 13.69
CA GLY A 333 10.19 15.78 14.69
C GLY A 333 10.25 14.85 15.91
N PHE A 334 11.25 13.96 15.98
CA PHE A 334 11.30 12.90 16.98
C PHE A 334 11.85 13.34 18.34
N LYS A 335 12.78 14.31 18.40
CA LYS A 335 13.42 14.73 19.66
C LYS A 335 12.92 16.09 20.16
N GLY A 336 12.02 16.10 21.15
CA GLY A 336 11.50 17.35 21.72
C GLY A 336 10.96 17.29 23.16
N ASN A 337 10.45 16.15 23.64
CA ASN A 337 9.91 16.00 25.00
C ASN A 337 10.13 14.58 25.56
N GLY A 338 10.30 14.45 26.89
CA GLY A 338 10.29 13.14 27.56
C GLY A 338 11.50 12.23 27.25
N ASN A 339 11.23 10.96 26.91
CA ASN A 339 12.25 9.90 26.74
C ASN A 339 12.77 9.76 25.29
N GLU A 340 12.50 10.75 24.43
CA GLU A 340 12.87 10.78 23.01
C GLU A 340 14.38 10.99 22.79
N ASP A 341 15.07 10.03 22.17
CA ASP A 341 16.54 10.09 22.03
C ASP A 341 17.07 9.32 20.80
N PRO A 342 18.22 9.68 20.18
CA PRO A 342 18.79 8.91 19.07
C PRO A 342 19.07 7.44 19.37
N SER A 343 19.11 7.02 20.63
CA SER A 343 19.14 5.61 21.02
C SER A 343 17.88 4.82 20.65
N ASN A 344 16.71 5.48 20.56
CA ASN A 344 15.41 4.82 20.35
C ASN A 344 14.63 5.26 19.09
N MET A 345 15.28 5.98 18.17
CA MET A 345 14.67 6.51 16.94
C MET A 345 14.54 5.51 15.76
N CYS A 346 14.83 4.23 15.95
CA CYS A 346 14.89 3.22 14.88
C CYS A 346 13.59 3.11 14.03
N GLY A 347 12.43 3.04 14.68
CA GLY A 347 11.12 3.06 14.01
C GLY A 347 10.84 4.36 13.24
N PRO A 348 10.90 5.54 13.89
CA PRO A 348 10.75 6.84 13.23
C PRO A 348 11.67 7.04 12.03
N LEU A 349 12.94 6.62 12.13
CA LEU A 349 13.92 6.67 11.05
C LEU A 349 13.54 5.75 9.88
N SER A 350 13.16 4.50 10.17
CA SER A 350 12.75 3.53 9.14
C SER A 350 11.52 4.00 8.37
N ALA A 351 10.56 4.60 9.06
CA ALA A 351 9.39 5.21 8.45
C ALA A 351 9.74 6.46 7.62
N ALA A 352 10.66 7.30 8.08
CA ALA A 352 11.15 8.45 7.33
C ALA A 352 11.82 8.02 6.01
N ILE A 353 12.69 7.01 6.05
CA ILE A 353 13.36 6.45 4.86
C ILE A 353 12.33 5.96 3.84
N LEU A 354 11.33 5.17 4.26
CA LEU A 354 10.29 4.67 3.36
C LEU A 354 9.39 5.79 2.82
N ARG A 355 8.99 6.77 3.64
CA ARG A 355 8.20 7.93 3.23
C ARG A 355 8.94 8.76 2.18
N ASP A 356 10.19 9.11 2.46
CA ASP A 356 10.98 10.00 1.61
C ASP A 356 11.45 9.33 0.31
N ALA A 357 11.46 7.99 0.26
CA ALA A 357 11.66 7.18 -0.95
C ALA A 357 10.38 7.01 -1.81
N GLY A 358 9.22 7.45 -1.33
CA GLY A 358 7.91 7.28 -1.98
C GLY A 358 7.30 5.89 -1.81
N LEU A 359 7.70 5.15 -0.76
CA LEU A 359 7.26 3.78 -0.53
C LEU A 359 6.06 3.69 0.44
N LEU A 360 5.95 4.61 1.39
CA LEU A 360 4.75 4.83 2.22
C LEU A 360 3.84 5.92 1.62
N PRO A 361 2.53 5.93 1.93
CA PRO A 361 1.63 7.03 1.60
C PRO A 361 2.16 8.38 2.10
N SER A 362 2.09 9.40 1.24
CA SER A 362 2.93 10.60 1.32
C SER A 362 2.56 11.62 2.40
N SER A 363 1.42 11.50 3.08
CA SER A 363 0.91 12.58 3.94
C SER A 363 -0.14 12.19 4.99
N ILE A 364 -1.16 11.40 4.60
CA ILE A 364 -2.41 11.31 5.38
C ILE A 364 -2.29 10.37 6.57
N GLY A 365 -2.66 10.90 7.74
CA GLY A 365 -2.99 10.10 8.90
C GLY A 365 -1.79 9.49 9.62
N PRO A 366 -1.98 8.40 10.38
CA PRO A 366 -1.03 7.95 11.38
C PRO A 366 0.26 7.34 10.80
N VAL A 367 0.36 7.20 9.48
CA VAL A 367 1.55 6.69 8.79
C VAL A 367 2.66 7.74 8.68
N THR A 368 2.32 9.04 8.73
CA THR A 368 3.26 10.16 8.59
C THR A 368 3.68 10.80 9.91
N ASP A 369 2.89 10.62 10.97
CA ASP A 369 3.29 10.86 12.36
C ASP A 369 4.37 9.84 12.77
N LEU A 370 5.63 10.17 12.46
CA LEU A 370 6.79 9.29 12.69
C LEU A 370 6.93 8.86 14.15
N LYS A 371 6.40 9.61 15.12
CA LYS A 371 6.40 9.21 16.54
C LYS A 371 5.61 7.93 16.79
N ARG A 372 4.63 7.60 15.94
CA ARG A 372 3.82 6.37 16.07
C ARG A 372 4.60 5.08 15.85
N TYR A 373 5.79 5.18 15.25
CA TYR A 373 6.71 4.06 15.06
C TYR A 373 7.68 3.86 16.24
N TRP A 374 7.81 4.82 17.16
CA TRP A 374 8.72 4.66 18.32
C TRP A 374 8.21 3.62 19.32
N LEU A 375 6.92 3.70 19.64
CA LEU A 375 6.22 2.77 20.54
C LEU A 375 5.27 1.84 19.76
N ALA A 376 5.65 1.48 18.54
CA ALA A 376 4.91 0.50 17.75
C ALA A 376 5.05 -0.90 18.37
N ASP A 377 3.92 -1.54 18.62
CA ASP A 377 3.83 -2.90 19.14
C ASP A 377 2.63 -3.59 18.47
N PRO A 378 2.88 -4.57 17.58
CA PRO A 378 1.81 -5.20 16.83
C PRO A 378 0.79 -5.92 17.70
N LEU A 379 1.22 -6.43 18.86
CA LEU A 379 0.41 -7.25 19.75
C LEU A 379 -0.46 -6.41 20.68
N THR A 380 -0.06 -5.19 21.02
CA THR A 380 -0.81 -4.32 21.96
C THR A 380 -1.52 -3.14 21.30
N ASN A 381 -0.97 -2.58 20.22
CA ASN A 381 -1.54 -1.42 19.52
C ASN A 381 -1.69 -1.60 18.00
N GLY A 382 -1.36 -2.78 17.47
CA GLY A 382 -1.51 -3.11 16.05
C GLY A 382 -0.54 -2.40 15.11
N ARG A 383 0.44 -1.65 15.62
CA ARG A 383 1.44 -0.93 14.81
C ARG A 383 2.76 -1.72 14.77
N PRO A 384 3.54 -1.66 13.68
CA PRO A 384 3.34 -0.75 12.56
C PRO A 384 2.39 -1.29 11.49
N TRP A 385 1.98 -2.57 11.52
CA TRP A 385 1.11 -3.18 10.50
C TRP A 385 -0.12 -2.33 10.15
N ALA A 386 -0.78 -1.73 11.15
CA ALA A 386 -1.97 -0.93 10.92
C ALA A 386 -1.76 0.40 10.17
N LEU A 387 -0.49 0.80 9.97
CA LEU A 387 -0.06 1.98 9.24
C LEU A 387 0.24 1.68 7.76
N PHE A 388 0.37 0.41 7.37
CA PHE A 388 0.72 0.00 6.01
C PHE A 388 -0.51 -0.37 5.16
N PRO A 389 -0.55 0.00 3.88
CA PRO A 389 -1.59 -0.41 2.93
C PRO A 389 -1.41 -1.88 2.51
N MET A 390 -2.31 -2.76 2.94
CA MET A 390 -2.26 -4.22 2.68
C MET A 390 -2.63 -4.61 1.24
N ASP A 391 -3.16 -3.68 0.45
CA ASP A 391 -3.27 -3.78 -1.00
C ASP A 391 -1.89 -3.69 -1.68
N VAL A 392 -0.93 -2.98 -1.08
CA VAL A 392 0.44 -2.77 -1.59
C VAL A 392 1.48 -3.68 -0.93
N TYR A 393 1.29 -4.04 0.35
CA TYR A 393 2.23 -4.83 1.16
C TYR A 393 1.65 -6.18 1.60
N ASP A 394 2.49 -7.21 1.59
CA ASP A 394 2.28 -8.49 2.27
C ASP A 394 2.99 -8.49 3.64
N LEU A 395 2.41 -9.20 4.61
CA LEU A 395 2.99 -9.40 5.95
C LEU A 395 3.41 -10.86 6.12
N TYR A 396 4.69 -11.07 6.43
CA TYR A 396 5.28 -12.39 6.74
C TYR A 396 5.69 -12.41 8.21
N HIS A 397 5.37 -13.50 8.92
CA HIS A 397 5.72 -13.69 10.34
C HIS A 397 6.64 -14.90 10.52
N PHE A 398 7.64 -14.78 11.39
CA PHE A 398 8.58 -15.85 11.72
C PHE A 398 8.80 -15.94 13.23
N ASP A 399 8.43 -17.09 13.83
CA ASP A 399 8.72 -17.40 15.25
C ASP A 399 10.22 -17.59 15.53
N GLU A 400 11.01 -17.97 14.51
CA GLU A 400 12.44 -18.22 14.68
C GLU A 400 13.20 -16.91 14.91
N SER A 401 14.11 -16.93 15.89
CA SER A 401 15.00 -15.80 16.14
C SER A 401 15.79 -15.41 14.89
N ILE A 402 15.82 -14.11 14.60
CA ILE A 402 16.57 -13.49 13.50
C ILE A 402 18.06 -13.90 13.51
N ALA A 403 18.60 -14.24 14.69
CA ALA A 403 19.97 -14.68 14.92
C ALA A 403 20.27 -16.12 14.46
N LYS A 404 19.24 -16.92 14.19
CA LYS A 404 19.32 -18.32 13.76
C LYS A 404 18.74 -18.54 12.36
N PHE A 405 17.72 -17.76 12.02
CA PHE A 405 17.01 -17.82 10.75
C PHE A 405 17.94 -17.86 9.52
N ASP A 406 17.56 -18.70 8.55
CA ASP A 406 18.30 -18.94 7.31
C ASP A 406 17.92 -17.94 6.21
N PHE A 407 18.62 -16.81 6.21
CA PHE A 407 18.51 -15.79 5.17
C PHE A 407 19.10 -16.20 3.80
N THR A 408 19.65 -17.41 3.65
CA THR A 408 20.01 -17.97 2.33
C THR A 408 18.81 -18.68 1.69
N ALA A 409 17.97 -19.34 2.50
CA ALA A 409 16.73 -19.95 2.06
C ALA A 409 15.59 -18.93 1.88
N TRP A 410 15.54 -17.88 2.71
CA TRP A 410 14.57 -16.79 2.58
C TRP A 410 15.28 -15.43 2.76
N PRO A 411 15.83 -14.85 1.68
CA PRO A 411 16.55 -13.58 1.77
C PRO A 411 15.63 -12.39 2.03
N LEU A 412 16.22 -11.34 2.59
CA LEU A 412 15.64 -10.00 2.62
C LEU A 412 15.88 -9.28 1.29
N TYR A 413 15.02 -8.34 0.95
CA TYR A 413 15.12 -7.49 -0.24
C TYR A 413 15.03 -6.00 0.13
N PRO A 414 15.55 -5.08 -0.70
CA PRO A 414 15.36 -3.66 -0.47
C PRO A 414 13.87 -3.31 -0.30
N GLY A 415 13.55 -2.41 0.63
CA GLY A 415 12.18 -1.99 0.94
C GLY A 415 11.44 -2.88 1.93
N ASP A 416 12.00 -4.03 2.33
CA ASP A 416 11.49 -4.84 3.44
C ASP A 416 11.55 -4.01 4.74
N PHE A 417 10.39 -3.73 5.33
CA PHE A 417 10.30 -3.19 6.69
C PHE A 417 10.23 -4.36 7.68
N VAL A 418 11.15 -4.42 8.63
CA VAL A 418 11.27 -5.54 9.57
C VAL A 418 10.96 -5.08 11.00
N TYR A 419 10.10 -5.82 11.69
CA TYR A 419 9.84 -5.67 13.13
C TYR A 419 10.46 -6.86 13.88
N ALA A 420 11.53 -6.63 14.63
CA ALA A 420 12.30 -7.68 15.30
C ALA A 420 11.97 -7.76 16.79
N TYR A 421 11.20 -8.77 17.19
CA TYR A 421 10.70 -8.96 18.56
C TYR A 421 11.83 -9.28 19.55
N SER A 422 11.86 -8.60 20.69
CA SER A 422 12.88 -8.85 21.72
C SER A 422 12.75 -10.20 22.43
N GLY A 423 11.53 -10.75 22.51
CA GLY A 423 11.23 -12.04 23.15
C GLY A 423 11.53 -12.14 24.65
N ARG A 424 12.00 -11.06 25.30
CA ARG A 424 12.49 -11.07 26.70
C ARG A 424 12.09 -9.84 27.53
N GLY A 425 11.12 -9.06 27.05
CA GLY A 425 10.71 -7.80 27.70
C GLY A 425 11.74 -6.66 27.54
N GLU A 426 12.74 -6.84 26.68
CA GLU A 426 13.62 -5.77 26.19
C GLU A 426 12.93 -5.03 25.02
N PHE A 427 13.54 -3.98 24.46
CA PHE A 427 13.00 -3.25 23.31
C PHE A 427 13.00 -4.10 22.03
N SER A 428 11.92 -4.06 21.26
CA SER A 428 11.90 -4.53 19.86
C SER A 428 12.57 -3.51 18.94
N HIS A 429 13.16 -3.95 17.83
CA HIS A 429 13.82 -3.07 16.86
C HIS A 429 13.04 -3.01 15.55
N MET A 430 13.06 -1.85 14.91
CA MET A 430 12.50 -1.64 13.58
C MET A 430 13.58 -1.11 12.66
N PHE A 431 13.68 -1.69 11.48
CA PHE A 431 14.62 -1.28 10.44
C PHE A 431 14.00 -1.50 9.06
N VAL A 432 14.53 -0.80 8.06
CA VAL A 432 14.21 -1.04 6.65
C VAL A 432 15.47 -1.53 5.95
N VAL A 433 15.33 -2.56 5.12
CA VAL A 433 16.43 -3.03 4.27
C VAL A 433 16.63 -2.00 3.17
N THR A 434 17.72 -1.24 3.24
CA THR A 434 17.97 -0.09 2.36
C THR A 434 18.63 -0.51 1.06
N GLU A 435 19.44 -1.57 1.11
CA GLU A 435 20.10 -2.16 -0.06
C GLU A 435 20.45 -3.63 0.19
N VAL A 436 20.56 -4.38 -0.90
CA VAL A 436 21.15 -5.72 -0.96
C VAL A 436 22.15 -5.70 -2.11
N ASP A 437 23.37 -6.17 -1.87
CA ASP A 437 24.42 -6.17 -2.89
C ASP A 437 24.44 -7.44 -3.76
N GLU A 438 25.31 -7.46 -4.77
CA GLU A 438 25.49 -8.60 -5.71
C GLU A 438 25.85 -9.93 -5.02
N ARG A 439 26.31 -9.89 -3.76
CA ARG A 439 26.64 -11.07 -2.96
C ARG A 439 25.48 -11.50 -2.05
N GLY A 440 24.34 -10.83 -2.14
CA GLY A 440 23.18 -11.06 -1.26
C GLY A 440 23.37 -10.52 0.16
N ARG A 441 24.36 -9.65 0.40
CA ARG A 441 24.56 -9.01 1.71
C ARG A 441 23.52 -7.92 1.88
N ALA A 442 22.71 -8.02 2.91
CA ALA A 442 21.65 -7.05 3.19
C ALA A 442 22.13 -5.96 4.15
N TYR A 443 21.67 -4.74 3.95
CA TYR A 443 22.06 -3.56 4.72
C TYR A 443 20.85 -2.74 5.16
N THR A 444 21.02 -1.97 6.24
CA THR A 444 20.10 -0.93 6.71
C THR A 444 20.87 0.33 7.02
N VAL A 445 20.26 1.49 6.83
CA VAL A 445 20.67 2.70 7.55
C VAL A 445 19.85 2.81 8.84
N THR A 446 20.51 2.87 9.99
CA THR A 446 19.83 2.94 11.30
C THR A 446 20.73 3.56 12.37
N ASN A 447 20.18 3.84 13.55
CA ASN A 447 20.93 4.39 14.67
C ASN A 447 21.87 3.33 15.28
N GLN A 448 23.14 3.67 15.47
CA GLN A 448 24.18 2.81 16.05
C GLN A 448 24.88 3.49 17.21
N LYS A 449 25.15 2.71 18.27
CA LYS A 449 25.87 3.17 19.45
C LYS A 449 27.39 3.12 19.22
N MET A 450 28.06 4.23 19.45
CA MET A 450 29.51 4.39 19.35
C MET A 450 30.23 3.97 20.65
N PRO A 451 31.55 3.70 20.61
CA PRO A 451 32.32 3.26 21.78
C PRO A 451 32.33 4.26 22.96
N ASP A 452 32.20 5.55 22.69
CA ASP A 452 32.09 6.62 23.69
C ASP A 452 30.69 6.73 24.32
N GLY A 453 29.74 5.88 23.89
CA GLY A 453 28.36 5.88 24.34
C GLY A 453 27.43 6.79 23.56
N SER A 454 27.93 7.58 22.61
CA SER A 454 27.14 8.41 21.71
C SER A 454 26.43 7.57 20.63
N PHE A 455 25.63 8.22 19.79
CA PHE A 455 24.90 7.57 18.70
C PHE A 455 25.12 8.32 17.39
N LEU A 456 25.21 7.56 16.29
CA LEU A 456 25.21 8.04 14.91
C LEU A 456 24.13 7.29 14.11
N VAL A 457 23.58 7.92 13.06
CA VAL A 457 22.96 7.18 11.96
C VAL A 457 24.06 6.69 11.03
N ALA A 458 24.09 5.39 10.75
CA ALA A 458 25.12 4.76 9.93
C ALA A 458 24.54 3.65 9.05
N ASN A 459 25.24 3.31 7.96
CA ASN A 459 24.97 2.09 7.19
C ASN A 459 25.49 0.86 7.97
N VAL A 460 24.68 -0.19 8.05
CA VAL A 460 24.89 -1.38 8.88
C VAL A 460 24.63 -2.63 8.05
N LEU A 461 25.64 -3.48 7.93
CA LEU A 461 25.50 -4.84 7.40
C LEU A 461 24.60 -5.65 8.34
N LEU A 462 23.45 -6.12 7.85
CA LEU A 462 22.50 -6.94 8.60
C LEU A 462 23.00 -8.39 8.71
N TYR A 463 23.31 -9.00 7.57
CA TYR A 463 23.89 -10.34 7.44
C TYR A 463 24.71 -10.46 6.14
N ASP A 464 25.59 -11.45 6.09
CA ASP A 464 26.28 -11.88 4.87
C ASP A 464 25.98 -13.37 4.61
N PRO A 465 25.34 -13.76 3.49
CA PRO A 465 25.02 -15.16 3.22
C PRO A 465 26.27 -16.02 2.98
N THR A 466 27.43 -15.40 2.71
CA THR A 466 28.71 -16.08 2.56
C THR A 466 29.49 -16.21 3.88
N SER A 467 29.06 -15.53 4.95
CA SER A 467 29.72 -15.54 6.25
C SER A 467 28.70 -15.59 7.39
N PRO A 468 28.40 -16.78 7.96
CA PRO A 468 27.30 -16.96 8.93
C PRO A 468 27.51 -16.28 10.28
N VAL A 469 28.67 -15.63 10.48
CA VAL A 469 29.04 -14.85 11.66
C VAL A 469 29.16 -13.35 11.38
N ALA A 470 28.92 -12.89 10.14
CA ALA A 470 29.00 -11.47 9.81
C ALA A 470 27.62 -10.78 9.90
N GLY A 471 27.65 -9.48 10.18
CA GLY A 471 26.48 -8.62 10.26
C GLY A 471 25.86 -8.49 11.67
N ALA A 472 24.96 -7.52 11.78
CA ALA A 472 24.32 -7.10 13.02
C ALA A 472 23.44 -8.19 13.64
N PHE A 473 22.75 -9.00 12.83
CA PHE A 473 21.88 -10.09 13.30
C PHE A 473 22.63 -11.20 14.05
N ARG A 474 23.95 -11.31 13.86
CA ARG A 474 24.77 -12.36 14.49
C ARG A 474 25.57 -11.80 15.66
N ASN A 475 26.12 -10.60 15.53
CA ASN A 475 27.10 -10.06 16.49
C ASN A 475 26.57 -8.91 17.36
N VAL A 476 25.85 -7.94 16.78
CA VAL A 476 25.59 -6.66 17.44
C VAL A 476 24.25 -6.68 18.17
N TRP A 477 23.17 -7.06 17.49
CA TRP A 477 21.80 -6.96 18.01
C TRP A 477 21.39 -8.14 18.89
N THR A 478 22.20 -9.19 18.93
CA THR A 478 22.08 -10.35 19.82
C THR A 478 22.74 -10.13 21.18
N SER A 479 23.75 -9.26 21.23
CA SER A 479 24.63 -9.10 22.39
C SER A 479 24.49 -7.75 23.09
N ASN A 480 24.20 -6.67 22.35
CA ASN A 480 24.24 -5.29 22.86
C ASN A 480 22.91 -4.84 23.47
N LEU A 481 22.84 -4.84 24.80
CA LEU A 481 21.70 -4.33 25.58
C LEU A 481 21.35 -2.85 25.29
N ALA A 482 22.29 -2.03 24.81
CA ALA A 482 22.10 -0.58 24.72
C ALA A 482 21.26 -0.10 23.53
N ILE A 483 20.89 -1.02 22.63
CA ILE A 483 19.88 -0.83 21.57
C ILE A 483 18.76 -1.89 21.65
N GLY A 484 18.68 -2.61 22.78
CA GLY A 484 17.87 -3.80 22.99
C GLY A 484 18.46 -5.05 22.31
N ARG A 485 18.36 -6.22 22.96
CA ARG A 485 18.55 -7.49 22.25
C ARG A 485 17.29 -7.80 21.46
N THR A 486 17.41 -7.80 20.14
CA THR A 486 16.25 -7.73 19.24
C THR A 486 16.22 -8.90 18.27
N GLY A 487 15.02 -9.31 17.87
CA GLY A 487 14.79 -10.51 17.06
C GLY A 487 15.11 -11.84 17.77
N LEU A 488 15.11 -11.89 19.10
CA LEU A 488 15.21 -13.15 19.85
C LEU A 488 13.87 -13.88 19.99
N GLY A 489 12.75 -13.15 19.86
CA GLY A 489 11.38 -13.68 19.93
C GLY A 489 10.68 -13.77 18.58
N GLY A 490 11.44 -13.95 17.49
CA GLY A 490 10.93 -13.90 16.13
C GLY A 490 11.03 -12.51 15.48
N PHE A 491 10.49 -12.39 14.27
CA PHE A 491 10.39 -11.13 13.52
C PHE A 491 9.27 -11.17 12.48
N ASP A 492 8.76 -9.99 12.11
CA ASP A 492 7.90 -9.81 10.95
C ASP A 492 8.64 -9.11 9.81
N VAL A 493 8.18 -9.33 8.58
CA VAL A 493 8.57 -8.56 7.40
C VAL A 493 7.33 -8.07 6.66
N LEU A 494 7.24 -6.76 6.50
CA LEU A 494 6.32 -6.10 5.55
C LEU A 494 7.07 -5.88 4.25
N ARG A 495 6.65 -6.58 3.20
CA ARG A 495 7.28 -6.59 1.87
C ARG A 495 6.30 -6.10 0.82
N ARG A 496 6.74 -5.23 -0.10
CA ARG A 496 5.90 -4.83 -1.25
C ARG A 496 5.58 -6.04 -2.13
N LYS A 497 4.35 -6.12 -2.63
CA LYS A 497 3.93 -7.23 -3.51
C LYS A 497 4.80 -7.32 -4.76
N GLY A 498 5.10 -8.54 -5.18
CA GLY A 498 6.00 -8.83 -6.30
C GLY A 498 7.50 -8.72 -5.99
N VAL A 499 7.91 -8.08 -4.88
CA VAL A 499 9.30 -8.09 -4.43
C VAL A 499 9.70 -9.50 -3.98
N GLY A 500 10.91 -9.92 -4.37
CA GLY A 500 11.45 -11.24 -4.08
C GLY A 500 11.05 -12.36 -5.05
N LEU A 501 10.15 -12.09 -5.99
CA LEU A 501 9.94 -12.97 -7.14
C LEU A 501 11.09 -12.79 -8.14
N SER A 502 11.52 -13.89 -8.78
CA SER A 502 12.57 -13.84 -9.81
C SER A 502 12.15 -13.02 -11.03
N GLN A 503 13.12 -12.39 -11.70
CA GLN A 503 12.92 -11.64 -12.95
C GLN A 503 12.04 -12.40 -13.95
N GLY A 504 10.99 -11.73 -14.44
CA GLY A 504 10.02 -12.29 -15.39
C GLY A 504 8.94 -13.20 -14.77
N SER A 505 8.92 -13.37 -13.44
CA SER A 505 7.84 -14.09 -12.77
C SER A 505 6.48 -13.43 -13.02
N ALA A 506 5.45 -14.26 -13.18
CA ALA A 506 4.08 -13.82 -13.38
C ALA A 506 3.40 -13.54 -12.03
N PHE A 507 3.14 -12.27 -11.72
CA PHE A 507 2.30 -11.86 -10.58
C PHE A 507 0.86 -11.64 -11.05
N ALA A 508 -0.12 -12.20 -10.33
CA ALA A 508 -1.54 -11.97 -10.62
C ALA A 508 -2.01 -10.71 -9.86
N TYR A 509 -2.23 -9.62 -10.58
CA TYR A 509 -2.62 -8.31 -10.04
C TYR A 509 -4.07 -7.99 -10.39
N THR A 510 -4.88 -7.59 -9.41
CA THR A 510 -6.26 -7.14 -9.64
C THR A 510 -6.28 -5.61 -9.73
N ILE A 511 -6.78 -5.10 -10.84
CA ILE A 511 -6.89 -3.65 -11.12
C ILE A 511 -7.79 -2.97 -10.08
N MET A 512 -7.25 -1.92 -9.47
CA MET A 512 -7.90 -1.03 -8.50
C MET A 512 -8.41 0.25 -9.17
N PRO A 513 -9.36 0.99 -8.54
CA PRO A 513 -9.80 2.29 -9.06
C PRO A 513 -8.63 3.26 -9.21
N GLY A 514 -8.53 3.92 -10.36
CA GLY A 514 -7.47 4.91 -10.62
C GLY A 514 -6.11 4.32 -11.01
N ASP A 515 -6.00 3.00 -11.20
CA ASP A 515 -4.81 2.39 -11.76
C ASP A 515 -4.61 2.73 -13.23
N THR A 516 -3.35 2.83 -13.63
CA THR A 516 -2.91 2.98 -15.02
C THR A 516 -1.75 2.03 -15.28
N LEU A 517 -1.51 1.66 -16.54
CA LEU A 517 -0.47 0.68 -16.86
C LEU A 517 0.93 1.15 -16.46
N ASP A 518 1.24 2.44 -16.56
CA ASP A 518 2.51 3.04 -16.12
C ASP A 518 2.71 2.91 -14.59
N ARG A 519 1.66 3.14 -13.79
CA ARG A 519 1.74 2.99 -12.32
C ARG A 519 1.93 1.54 -11.88
N ILE A 520 1.30 0.60 -12.58
CA ILE A 520 1.47 -0.84 -12.33
C ILE A 520 2.87 -1.28 -12.77
N ALA A 521 3.33 -0.83 -13.94
CA ALA A 521 4.65 -1.09 -14.49
C ALA A 521 5.77 -0.66 -13.52
N ASP A 522 5.71 0.59 -13.05
CA ASP A 522 6.59 1.14 -12.03
C ASP A 522 6.56 0.34 -10.72
N HIS A 523 5.36 0.06 -10.17
CA HIS A 523 5.23 -0.68 -8.90
C HIS A 523 5.91 -2.06 -8.93
N PHE A 524 5.80 -2.77 -10.06
CA PHE A 524 6.36 -4.11 -10.25
C PHE A 524 7.74 -4.13 -10.92
N ASN A 525 8.35 -2.97 -11.15
CA ASN A 525 9.65 -2.79 -11.80
C ASN A 525 9.73 -3.54 -13.15
N THR A 526 8.86 -3.13 -14.07
CA THR A 526 8.64 -3.75 -15.38
C THR A 526 8.12 -2.72 -16.37
N SER A 527 8.11 -3.05 -17.66
CA SER A 527 7.61 -2.15 -18.70
C SER A 527 6.13 -2.37 -19.02
N VAL A 528 5.43 -1.30 -19.41
CA VAL A 528 4.05 -1.39 -19.92
C VAL A 528 3.96 -2.36 -21.10
N THR A 529 4.94 -2.35 -22.00
CA THR A 529 5.04 -3.27 -23.14
C THR A 529 5.05 -4.73 -22.70
N ALA A 530 5.72 -5.07 -21.59
CA ALA A 530 5.72 -6.42 -21.05
C ALA A 530 4.35 -6.81 -20.48
N ILE A 531 3.67 -5.91 -19.76
CA ILE A 531 2.31 -6.13 -19.26
C ILE A 531 1.33 -6.35 -20.43
N LEU A 532 1.34 -5.49 -21.45
CA LEU A 532 0.48 -5.61 -22.62
C LEU A 532 0.70 -6.93 -23.37
N SER A 533 1.96 -7.25 -23.65
CA SER A 533 2.35 -8.48 -24.34
C SER A 533 1.94 -9.74 -23.57
N LYS A 534 1.97 -9.69 -22.23
CA LYS A 534 1.60 -10.82 -21.37
C LYS A 534 0.10 -11.08 -21.31
N ASN A 535 -0.71 -10.02 -21.41
CA ASN A 535 -2.16 -10.08 -21.19
C ASN A 535 -3.01 -10.06 -22.47
N MET A 536 -2.41 -9.77 -23.63
CA MET A 536 -3.13 -9.60 -24.90
C MET A 536 -4.21 -8.49 -24.83
N ILE A 537 -3.94 -7.44 -24.05
CA ILE A 537 -4.84 -6.29 -23.88
C ILE A 537 -4.99 -5.57 -25.23
N SER A 538 -6.23 -5.51 -25.75
CA SER A 538 -6.52 -5.01 -27.09
C SER A 538 -6.65 -3.48 -27.19
N ASP A 539 -7.07 -2.81 -26.12
CA ASP A 539 -6.94 -1.35 -25.98
C ASP A 539 -6.11 -1.06 -24.72
N PRO A 540 -4.84 -0.63 -24.87
CA PRO A 540 -3.96 -0.40 -23.73
C PRO A 540 -4.43 0.76 -22.85
N ARG A 541 -5.29 1.65 -23.35
CA ARG A 541 -5.73 2.84 -22.62
C ARG A 541 -6.84 2.55 -21.61
N HIS A 542 -7.60 1.48 -21.75
CA HIS A 542 -8.81 1.24 -20.95
C HIS A 542 -8.68 -0.02 -20.08
N LEU A 543 -8.36 0.16 -18.80
CA LEU A 543 -8.34 -0.91 -17.80
C LEU A 543 -9.69 -1.04 -17.08
N THR A 544 -10.11 -2.28 -16.79
CA THR A 544 -11.36 -2.56 -16.05
C THR A 544 -11.06 -2.83 -14.58
N VAL A 545 -11.67 -2.07 -13.66
CA VAL A 545 -11.53 -2.31 -12.21
C VAL A 545 -12.07 -3.70 -11.84
N GLY A 546 -11.36 -4.42 -10.98
CA GLY A 546 -11.65 -5.80 -10.61
C GLY A 546 -11.16 -6.85 -11.63
N GLN A 547 -10.66 -6.46 -12.80
CA GLN A 547 -9.98 -7.37 -13.72
C GLN A 547 -8.67 -7.84 -13.11
N THR A 548 -8.38 -9.15 -13.15
CA THR A 548 -7.03 -9.65 -12.86
C THR A 548 -6.20 -9.68 -14.14
N ILE A 549 -5.02 -9.08 -14.09
CA ILE A 549 -3.98 -9.14 -15.12
C ILE A 549 -2.74 -9.87 -14.59
N VAL A 550 -1.91 -10.37 -15.49
CA VAL A 550 -0.62 -10.97 -15.19
C VAL A 550 0.50 -9.96 -15.43
N VAL A 551 1.15 -9.50 -14.38
CA VAL A 551 2.28 -8.57 -14.44
C VAL A 551 3.58 -9.38 -14.39
N PRO A 552 4.43 -9.36 -15.43
CA PRO A 552 5.80 -9.85 -15.34
C PRO A 552 6.59 -8.90 -14.44
N VAL A 553 7.21 -9.38 -13.37
CA VAL A 553 7.89 -8.51 -12.38
C VAL A 553 9.40 -8.47 -12.55
N ASN A 554 10.03 -7.40 -12.10
CA ASN A 554 11.49 -7.21 -12.06
C ASN A 554 12.16 -7.41 -13.43
N LEU A 555 11.58 -6.87 -14.51
CA LEU A 555 12.12 -6.95 -15.87
C LEU A 555 13.09 -5.82 -16.21
N ASP A 556 12.87 -4.63 -15.63
CA ASP A 556 13.57 -3.38 -15.96
C ASP A 556 14.67 -3.05 -14.93
#